data_AF-E8R427-F1
#
_entry.id   AF-E8R427-F1
#
_cell.length_a   1.000
_cell.length_b   1.000
_cell.length_c   1.000
_cell.angle_alpha   90.00
_cell.angle_beta   90.00
_cell.angle_gamma   90.00
#
_symmetry.space_group_name_H-M   'P 1'
#
loop_
_entity.id
_entity.type
_entity.pdbx_description
1 polymer ?
#
loop_
_entity_poly.entity_id
_entity_poly.type
_entity_poly.pdbx_seq_one_letter_code
_entity_poly.pdbx_strand_id
1 'polypeptide(L)'
;MNVPNLVPQTPVASGKSCLVAGLLIGVLGTAFIQGAASGPKFALGGGGDRVGESIVAAGPVISIYNPATKSMMEQDGLYYLDYRRGRLLATIPGQQFVGDPLTSRNAKLDQAGIQPRYIQGFVERDLVRDFGVAPGSTPRFMMVVGRILNDGWAPLFVFETTTGKVATYRLSMAGTKGQASLELLEVTTIGHAGEP
;
A
#
# COMPACT_ATOMS: atom_id res chain seq x y z
N MET A 1 65.52 62.03 23.18
CA MET A 1 65.03 60.65 23.11
C MET A 1 63.51 60.72 23.22
N ASN A 2 62.80 60.53 22.11
CA ASN A 2 61.37 60.83 21.98
C ASN A 2 60.61 59.52 21.78
N VAL A 3 59.63 59.23 22.63
CA VAL A 3 58.84 57.99 22.60
C VAL A 3 57.49 58.31 21.95
N PRO A 4 57.12 57.70 20.79
CA PRO A 4 55.80 57.91 20.24
C PRO A 4 54.76 57.00 20.92
N ASN A 5 53.69 57.66 21.37
CA ASN A 5 52.45 57.10 21.91
C ASN A 5 51.65 56.43 20.78
N LEU A 6 51.20 55.18 20.98
CA LEU A 6 50.26 54.50 20.09
C LEU A 6 48.92 54.33 20.80
N VAL A 7 47.94 55.11 20.34
CA VAL A 7 46.52 54.96 20.70
C VAL A 7 45.95 53.77 19.91
N PRO A 8 45.23 52.83 20.53
CA PRO A 8 44.66 51.69 19.83
C PRO A 8 43.40 52.11 19.03
N GLN A 9 43.39 51.81 17.74
CA GLN A 9 42.19 51.91 16.91
C GLN A 9 41.35 50.63 17.04
N THR A 10 40.07 50.77 17.34
CA THR A 10 39.10 49.67 17.27
C THR A 10 38.54 49.57 15.84
N PRO A 11 38.54 48.37 15.22
CA PRO A 11 37.96 48.21 13.89
C PRO A 11 36.43 48.18 13.94
N VAL A 12 35.82 49.01 13.09
CA VAL A 12 34.38 49.04 12.83
C VAL A 12 33.99 47.79 12.03
N ALA A 13 33.10 46.97 12.58
CA ALA A 13 32.61 45.75 11.93
C ALA A 13 31.84 46.08 10.64
N SER A 14 32.40 45.70 9.50
CA SER A 14 31.82 45.82 8.17
C SER A 14 30.63 44.86 8.00
N GLY A 15 29.41 45.42 7.95
CA GLY A 15 28.14 44.71 7.83
C GLY A 15 27.89 43.99 6.50
N LYS A 16 28.92 43.69 5.71
CA LYS A 16 28.79 42.97 4.42
C LYS A 16 29.00 41.46 4.54
N SER A 17 29.62 40.97 5.61
CA SER A 17 29.92 39.54 5.79
C SER A 17 28.73 38.69 6.24
N CYS A 18 27.72 39.26 6.89
CA CYS A 18 26.54 38.49 7.34
C CYS A 18 25.60 38.08 6.20
N LEU A 19 25.55 38.85 5.10
CA LEU A 19 24.56 38.64 4.05
C LEU A 19 24.92 37.45 3.14
N VAL A 20 26.21 37.23 2.90
CA VAL A 20 26.70 36.06 2.13
C VAL A 20 26.61 34.77 2.94
N ALA A 21 26.87 34.84 4.25
CA ALA A 21 26.71 33.68 5.14
C ALA A 21 25.25 33.23 5.25
N GLY A 22 24.30 34.16 5.32
CA GLY A 22 22.86 33.84 5.36
C GLY A 22 22.34 33.17 4.08
N LEU A 23 22.84 33.59 2.90
CA LEU A 23 22.41 33.03 1.61
C LEU A 23 22.87 31.57 1.42
N LEU A 24 24.10 31.25 1.82
CA LEU A 24 24.65 29.89 1.72
C LEU A 24 23.94 28.90 2.67
N ILE A 25 23.56 29.34 3.86
CA ILE A 25 22.77 28.52 4.80
C ILE A 25 21.34 28.32 4.27
N GLY A 26 20.74 29.33 3.64
CA GLY A 26 19.39 29.24 3.05
C GLY A 26 19.31 28.28 1.85
N VAL A 27 20.32 28.26 0.98
CA VAL A 27 20.36 27.36 -0.20
C VAL A 27 20.69 25.93 0.19
N LEU A 28 21.60 25.71 1.17
CA LEU A 28 21.87 24.36 1.69
C LEU A 28 20.71 23.82 2.53
N GLY A 29 20.02 24.68 3.30
CA GLY A 29 18.85 24.29 4.09
C GLY A 29 17.64 23.90 3.24
N THR A 30 17.39 24.60 2.13
CA THR A 30 16.26 24.27 1.24
C THR A 30 16.48 22.99 0.44
N ALA A 31 17.71 22.70 0.00
CA ALA A 31 18.06 21.44 -0.65
C ALA A 31 17.89 20.22 0.30
N PHE A 32 18.15 20.40 1.59
CA PHE A 32 17.96 19.34 2.59
C PHE A 32 16.47 19.10 2.92
N ILE A 33 15.65 20.16 2.93
CA ILE A 33 14.21 20.04 3.21
C ILE A 33 13.46 19.45 2.01
N GLN A 34 13.84 19.75 0.77
CA GLN A 34 13.22 19.13 -0.41
C GLN A 34 13.64 17.67 -0.65
N GLY A 35 14.85 17.27 -0.22
CA GLY A 35 15.24 15.85 -0.17
C GLY A 35 14.54 15.05 0.94
N ALA A 36 14.09 15.73 2.01
CA ALA A 36 13.32 15.12 3.10
C ALA A 36 11.79 15.10 2.83
N ALA A 37 11.31 15.77 1.77
CA ALA A 37 9.88 15.90 1.47
C ALA A 37 9.30 14.72 0.64
N SER A 38 10.07 13.66 0.39
CA SER A 38 9.54 12.37 -0.06
C SER A 38 9.36 11.45 1.14
N GLY A 39 8.52 11.85 2.08
CA GLY A 39 7.94 10.91 3.05
C GLY A 39 7.12 9.84 2.32
N PRO A 40 6.94 8.64 2.90
CA PRO A 40 6.13 7.61 2.27
C PRO A 40 4.74 8.18 1.96
N LYS A 41 4.31 8.05 0.70
CA LYS A 41 2.95 8.37 0.30
C LYS A 41 2.04 7.36 1.01
N PHE A 42 1.47 7.73 2.15
CA PHE A 42 0.41 6.94 2.75
C PHE A 42 -0.78 6.96 1.79
N ALA A 43 -1.18 5.78 1.32
CA ALA A 43 -2.46 5.63 0.66
C ALA A 43 -3.56 5.91 1.70
N LEU A 44 -4.21 7.07 1.57
CA LEU A 44 -5.49 7.32 2.23
C LEU A 44 -6.55 6.48 1.52
N GLY A 45 -7.01 5.42 2.18
CA GLY A 45 -8.18 4.67 1.74
C GLY A 45 -9.44 5.51 1.94
N GLY A 46 -10.04 5.99 0.87
CA GLY A 46 -11.41 6.50 0.85
C GLY A 46 -12.35 5.37 0.44
N GLY A 47 -13.13 4.85 1.39
CA GLY A 47 -14.20 3.90 1.11
C GLY A 47 -15.54 4.64 0.97
N GLY A 48 -16.08 4.69 -0.25
CA GLY A 48 -17.48 5.00 -0.48
C GLY A 48 -18.24 3.71 -0.73
N ASP A 49 -18.57 2.99 0.33
CA ASP A 49 -19.44 1.83 0.21
C ASP A 49 -20.90 2.29 0.06
N ARG A 50 -21.68 1.57 -0.75
CA ARG A 50 -23.13 1.71 -0.80
C ARG A 50 -23.76 0.37 -0.54
N VAL A 51 -24.68 0.37 0.41
CA VAL A 51 -25.41 -0.82 0.83
C VAL A 51 -26.08 -1.48 -0.38
N GLY A 52 -25.70 -2.72 -0.68
CA GLY A 52 -26.32 -3.55 -1.72
C GLY A 52 -25.78 -3.38 -3.14
N GLU A 53 -24.72 -2.59 -3.37
CA GLU A 53 -24.09 -2.47 -4.69
C GLU A 53 -22.80 -3.29 -4.78
N SER A 54 -21.71 -2.75 -4.23
CA SER A 54 -20.40 -3.36 -4.22
C SER A 54 -19.54 -2.69 -3.16
N ILE A 55 -18.58 -3.43 -2.61
CA ILE A 55 -17.60 -2.87 -1.68
C ILE A 55 -16.22 -3.10 -2.26
N VAL A 56 -15.38 -2.07 -2.24
CA VAL A 56 -13.95 -2.17 -2.59
C VAL A 56 -13.13 -1.95 -1.34
N ALA A 57 -12.13 -2.81 -1.14
CA ALA A 57 -11.15 -2.65 -0.09
C ALA A 57 -9.74 -2.93 -0.64
N ALA A 58 -8.73 -2.36 0.02
CA ALA A 58 -7.34 -2.61 -0.30
C ALA A 58 -6.50 -2.63 0.98
N GLY A 59 -5.39 -3.36 0.95
CA GLY A 59 -4.39 -3.33 2.02
C GLY A 59 -3.27 -4.34 1.79
N PRO A 60 -2.24 -4.32 2.64
CA PRO A 60 -0.97 -4.97 2.36
C PRO A 60 -1.10 -6.50 2.36
N VAL A 61 -0.50 -7.16 1.38
CA VAL A 61 -0.52 -8.63 1.25
C VAL A 61 0.87 -9.23 1.38
N ILE A 62 1.89 -8.52 0.92
CA ILE A 62 3.28 -8.96 0.99
C ILE A 62 4.20 -7.76 1.07
N SER A 63 5.26 -7.87 1.88
CA SER A 63 6.35 -6.90 1.90
C SER A 63 7.50 -7.39 1.03
N ILE A 64 7.84 -6.64 0.00
CA ILE A 64 8.90 -6.95 -0.96
C ILE A 64 10.09 -6.04 -0.68
N TYR A 65 11.28 -6.63 -0.54
CA TYR A 65 12.52 -5.86 -0.45
C TYR A 65 12.90 -5.30 -1.82
N ASN A 66 13.03 -3.98 -1.92
CA ASN A 66 13.55 -3.33 -3.12
C ASN A 66 15.06 -3.06 -2.95
N PRO A 67 15.94 -3.74 -3.71
CA PRO A 67 17.38 -3.57 -3.56
C PRO A 67 17.87 -2.20 -4.05
N ALA A 68 17.15 -1.55 -4.96
CA ALA A 68 17.52 -0.25 -5.51
C ALA A 68 17.33 0.87 -4.47
N THR A 69 16.23 0.82 -3.73
CA THR A 69 15.91 1.81 -2.69
C THR A 69 16.32 1.37 -1.29
N LYS A 70 16.78 0.12 -1.14
CA LYS A 70 17.11 -0.54 0.14
C LYS A 70 15.96 -0.47 1.15
N SER A 71 14.72 -0.49 0.67
CA SER A 71 13.52 -0.32 1.49
C SER A 71 12.56 -1.48 1.30
N MET A 72 11.80 -1.82 2.34
CA MET A 72 10.65 -2.71 2.22
C MET A 72 9.49 -1.94 1.58
N MET A 73 8.89 -2.50 0.54
CA MET A 73 7.69 -1.98 -0.11
C MET A 73 6.53 -2.93 0.17
N GLU A 74 5.43 -2.40 0.66
CA GLU A 74 4.19 -3.17 0.79
C GLU A 74 3.50 -3.25 -0.56
N GLN A 75 3.17 -4.45 -1.00
CA GLN A 75 2.31 -4.69 -2.15
C GLN A 75 0.90 -4.97 -1.65
N ASP A 76 -0.03 -4.14 -2.08
CA ASP A 76 -1.43 -4.25 -1.68
C ASP A 76 -2.18 -5.32 -2.47
N GLY A 77 -3.13 -5.94 -1.80
CA GLY A 77 -4.23 -6.66 -2.40
C GLY A 77 -5.40 -5.74 -2.69
N LEU A 78 -6.13 -6.02 -3.77
CA LEU A 78 -7.40 -5.39 -4.09
C LEU A 78 -8.52 -6.40 -3.91
N TYR A 79 -9.55 -6.01 -3.18
CA TYR A 79 -10.73 -6.81 -2.89
C TYR A 79 -11.97 -6.12 -3.46
N TYR A 80 -12.83 -6.90 -4.10
CA TYR A 80 -14.08 -6.44 -4.65
C TYR A 80 -15.19 -7.42 -4.26
N LEU A 81 -16.19 -6.91 -3.54
CA LEU A 81 -17.38 -7.66 -3.20
C LEU A 81 -18.46 -7.41 -4.26
N ASP A 82 -18.81 -8.45 -5.00
CA ASP A 82 -20.01 -8.50 -5.82
C ASP A 82 -21.20 -8.93 -4.95
N TYR A 83 -21.94 -7.94 -4.48
CA TYR A 83 -23.09 -8.16 -3.60
C TYR A 83 -24.20 -8.96 -4.29
N ARG A 84 -24.43 -8.70 -5.58
CA ARG A 84 -25.52 -9.33 -6.34
C ARG A 84 -25.30 -10.83 -6.50
N ARG A 85 -24.05 -11.23 -6.67
CA ARG A 85 -23.66 -12.64 -6.84
C ARG A 85 -23.22 -13.30 -5.54
N GLY A 86 -23.10 -12.54 -4.45
CA GLY A 86 -22.53 -13.03 -3.19
C GLY A 86 -21.11 -13.55 -3.35
N ARG A 87 -20.30 -12.86 -4.18
CA ARG A 87 -18.92 -13.28 -4.52
C ARG A 87 -17.91 -12.27 -4.01
N LEU A 88 -16.84 -12.78 -3.44
CA LEU A 88 -15.65 -11.99 -3.13
C LEU A 88 -14.60 -12.26 -4.21
N LEU A 89 -14.19 -11.20 -4.88
CA LEU A 89 -13.12 -11.21 -5.86
C LEU A 89 -11.89 -10.56 -5.25
N ALA A 90 -10.73 -11.14 -5.48
CA ALA A 90 -9.48 -10.58 -5.00
C ALA A 90 -8.37 -10.70 -6.04
N THR A 91 -7.46 -9.73 -6.07
CA THR A 91 -6.26 -9.79 -6.90
C THR A 91 -5.11 -9.06 -6.23
N ILE A 92 -3.89 -9.33 -6.67
CA ILE A 92 -2.68 -8.62 -6.23
C ILE A 92 -2.15 -7.87 -7.45
N PRO A 93 -2.39 -6.55 -7.55
CA PRO A 93 -1.85 -5.75 -8.65
C PRO A 93 -0.33 -5.81 -8.66
N GLY A 94 0.26 -5.94 -9.83
CA GLY A 94 1.71 -6.01 -10.00
C GLY A 94 2.09 -5.78 -11.45
N GLN A 95 3.29 -5.24 -11.68
CA GLN A 95 3.82 -5.03 -13.02
C GLN A 95 4.23 -6.37 -13.64
N GLN A 96 3.44 -6.88 -14.57
CA GLN A 96 3.80 -8.00 -15.42
C GLN A 96 3.99 -7.51 -16.86
N PHE A 97 5.01 -8.02 -17.52
CA PHE A 97 5.26 -7.74 -18.94
C PHE A 97 4.61 -8.84 -19.77
N VAL A 98 3.67 -8.48 -20.65
CA VAL A 98 2.97 -9.43 -21.51
C VAL A 98 3.56 -9.36 -22.92
N GLY A 99 4.16 -10.44 -23.40
CA GLY A 99 4.76 -10.60 -24.72
C GLY A 99 5.70 -11.81 -24.78
N ASP A 100 6.15 -12.21 -25.97
CA ASP A 100 7.07 -13.35 -26.14
C ASP A 100 8.50 -12.97 -25.62
N PRO A 101 9.02 -13.67 -24.58
CA PRO A 101 10.34 -13.39 -24.02
C PRO A 101 11.49 -13.65 -25.01
N LEU A 102 11.29 -14.52 -26.00
CA LEU A 102 12.34 -14.92 -26.94
C LEU A 102 12.61 -13.86 -28.01
N THR A 103 11.60 -13.10 -28.42
CA THR A 103 11.75 -11.99 -29.36
C THR A 103 12.26 -10.69 -28.70
N SER A 104 12.29 -10.63 -27.36
CA SER A 104 12.46 -9.37 -26.62
C SER A 104 13.78 -9.20 -25.86
N ARG A 105 14.76 -10.10 -26.04
CA ARG A 105 16.06 -10.00 -25.34
C ARG A 105 16.85 -8.72 -25.63
N ASN A 106 16.63 -8.09 -26.78
CA ASN A 106 17.35 -6.88 -27.21
C ASN A 106 16.42 -5.76 -27.70
N ALA A 107 15.11 -5.95 -27.66
CA ALA A 107 14.16 -4.95 -28.10
C ALA A 107 13.83 -4.01 -26.94
N LYS A 108 13.89 -2.71 -27.22
CA LYS A 108 13.40 -1.68 -26.31
C LYS A 108 11.93 -2.01 -25.95
N LEU A 109 11.58 -2.03 -24.67
CA LEU A 109 10.30 -2.55 -24.14
C LEU A 109 9.06 -1.99 -24.86
N ASP A 110 9.15 -0.74 -25.32
CA ASP A 110 8.17 -0.01 -26.12
C ASP A 110 8.07 -0.48 -27.59
N GLN A 111 9.15 -0.99 -28.17
CA GLN A 111 9.21 -1.48 -29.56
C GLN A 111 8.84 -2.96 -29.73
N ALA A 112 8.91 -3.75 -28.66
CA ALA A 112 8.60 -5.18 -28.67
C ALA A 112 7.09 -5.50 -28.60
N GLY A 113 6.22 -4.48 -28.52
CA GLY A 113 4.79 -4.67 -28.24
C GLY A 113 4.50 -5.18 -26.82
N ILE A 114 5.49 -5.16 -25.93
CA ILE A 114 5.34 -5.56 -24.53
C ILE A 114 4.65 -4.44 -23.78
N GLN A 115 3.40 -4.66 -23.41
CA GLN A 115 2.65 -3.72 -22.57
C GLN A 115 2.72 -4.16 -21.11
N PRO A 116 2.98 -3.23 -20.17
CA PRO A 116 2.86 -3.54 -18.75
C PRO A 116 1.39 -3.79 -18.43
N ARG A 117 1.11 -4.95 -17.85
CA ARG A 117 -0.16 -5.31 -17.24
C ARG A 117 -0.04 -5.12 -15.74
N TYR A 118 -0.95 -4.35 -15.16
CA TYR A 118 -0.96 -4.04 -13.73
C TYR A 118 -1.97 -4.86 -12.93
N ILE A 119 -3.03 -5.33 -13.59
CA ILE A 119 -4.10 -6.12 -12.97
C ILE A 119 -4.07 -7.52 -13.58
N GLN A 120 -3.98 -8.52 -12.71
CA GLN A 120 -4.01 -9.93 -13.09
C GLN A 120 -5.44 -10.48 -13.06
N GLY A 121 -5.59 -11.80 -13.25
CA GLY A 121 -6.84 -12.47 -12.95
C GLY A 121 -7.27 -12.25 -11.49
N PHE A 122 -8.58 -12.27 -11.28
CA PHE A 122 -9.15 -12.29 -9.94
C PHE A 122 -9.33 -13.73 -9.50
N VAL A 123 -8.98 -14.03 -8.25
CA VAL A 123 -9.46 -15.22 -7.57
C VAL A 123 -10.85 -14.91 -7.02
N GLU A 124 -11.77 -15.85 -7.18
CA GLU A 124 -13.16 -15.71 -6.75
C GLU A 124 -13.45 -16.65 -5.58
N ARG A 125 -14.28 -16.18 -4.65
CA ARG A 125 -14.77 -16.94 -3.50
C ARG A 125 -16.28 -16.76 -3.32
N ASP A 126 -16.95 -17.87 -2.98
CA ASP A 126 -18.39 -17.94 -2.81
C ASP A 126 -18.77 -17.65 -1.34
N LEU A 127 -19.23 -16.42 -1.08
CA LEU A 127 -19.58 -16.02 0.28
C LEU A 127 -20.90 -16.64 0.75
N VAL A 128 -21.83 -16.91 -0.17
CA VAL A 128 -23.10 -17.59 0.18
C VAL A 128 -22.78 -18.96 0.77
N ARG A 129 -21.84 -19.68 0.14
CA ARG A 129 -21.35 -20.96 0.64
C ARG A 129 -20.57 -20.82 1.96
N ASP A 130 -19.59 -19.91 2.03
CA ASP A 130 -18.74 -19.77 3.22
C ASP A 130 -19.55 -19.42 4.47
N PHE A 131 -20.55 -18.55 4.34
CA PHE A 131 -21.38 -18.10 5.47
C PHE A 131 -22.59 -19.02 5.73
N GLY A 132 -22.89 -19.94 4.82
CA GLY A 132 -24.06 -20.82 4.91
C GLY A 132 -25.38 -20.03 4.81
N VAL A 133 -25.42 -19.07 3.90
CA VAL A 133 -26.58 -18.19 3.70
C VAL A 133 -27.73 -19.00 3.11
N ALA A 134 -28.90 -18.93 3.74
CA ALA A 134 -30.09 -19.64 3.27
C ALA A 134 -30.53 -19.17 1.87
N PRO A 135 -30.97 -20.08 0.98
CA PRO A 135 -31.51 -19.72 -0.33
C PRO A 135 -32.67 -18.73 -0.20
N GLY A 136 -32.70 -17.73 -1.09
CA GLY A 136 -33.74 -16.70 -1.10
C GLY A 136 -33.59 -15.60 -0.04
N SER A 137 -32.58 -15.67 0.82
CA SER A 137 -32.27 -14.57 1.74
C SER A 137 -31.46 -13.47 1.04
N THR A 138 -31.49 -12.26 1.60
CA THR A 138 -30.70 -11.10 1.13
C THR A 138 -29.57 -10.82 2.12
N PRO A 139 -28.40 -11.49 1.99
CA PRO A 139 -27.29 -11.30 2.90
C PRO A 139 -26.74 -9.88 2.82
N ARG A 140 -26.16 -9.42 3.94
CA ARG A 140 -25.60 -8.08 4.11
C ARG A 140 -24.17 -8.22 4.58
N PHE A 141 -23.24 -7.91 3.69
CA PHE A 141 -21.81 -8.04 3.93
C PHE A 141 -21.17 -6.70 4.26
N MET A 142 -20.26 -6.69 5.22
CA MET A 142 -19.34 -5.57 5.47
C MET A 142 -17.92 -6.10 5.36
N MET A 143 -16.99 -5.27 4.91
CA MET A 143 -15.59 -5.67 4.78
C MET A 143 -14.67 -4.67 5.45
N VAL A 144 -13.63 -5.17 6.11
CA VAL A 144 -12.53 -4.35 6.60
C VAL A 144 -11.22 -5.12 6.46
N VAL A 145 -10.18 -4.42 6.03
CA VAL A 145 -8.82 -4.97 6.00
C VAL A 145 -8.15 -4.60 7.31
N GLY A 146 -7.74 -5.62 8.06
CA GLY A 146 -7.03 -5.46 9.32
C GLY A 146 -5.56 -5.10 9.13
N ARG A 147 -4.84 -4.94 10.24
CA ARG A 147 -3.37 -4.90 10.25
C ARG A 147 -2.90 -5.76 11.41
N ILE A 148 -2.20 -6.85 11.10
CA ILE A 148 -1.48 -7.64 12.10
C ILE A 148 -0.04 -7.17 12.08
N LEU A 149 0.45 -6.64 13.20
CA LEU A 149 1.82 -6.15 13.30
C LEU A 149 2.79 -7.33 13.13
N ASN A 150 3.85 -7.10 12.35
CA ASN A 150 5.00 -8.00 12.12
C ASN A 150 4.82 -9.18 11.14
N ASP A 151 3.62 -9.47 10.66
CA ASP A 151 3.42 -10.62 9.76
C ASP A 151 3.58 -10.29 8.26
N GLY A 152 3.67 -9.01 7.89
CA GLY A 152 3.90 -8.58 6.50
C GLY A 152 2.71 -8.80 5.55
N TRP A 153 1.53 -9.10 6.09
CA TRP A 153 0.25 -9.21 5.38
C TRP A 153 -0.90 -8.73 6.26
N ALA A 154 -2.04 -8.41 5.65
CA ALA A 154 -3.26 -7.96 6.32
C ALA A 154 -4.43 -8.91 6.07
N PRO A 155 -5.15 -9.35 7.12
CA PRO A 155 -6.36 -10.13 6.96
C PRO A 155 -7.50 -9.27 6.41
N LEU A 156 -8.34 -9.86 5.57
CA LEU A 156 -9.64 -9.31 5.22
C LEU A 156 -10.69 -9.94 6.14
N PHE A 157 -11.35 -9.12 6.95
CA PHE A 157 -12.52 -9.52 7.71
C PHE A 157 -13.77 -9.21 6.92
N VAL A 158 -14.65 -10.19 6.78
CA VAL A 158 -15.96 -10.03 6.14
C VAL A 158 -17.03 -10.40 7.17
N PHE A 159 -17.93 -9.48 7.44
CA PHE A 159 -19.07 -9.70 8.33
C PHE A 159 -20.30 -9.96 7.49
N GLU A 160 -21.10 -10.96 7.81
CA GLU A 160 -22.43 -11.14 7.24
C GLU A 160 -23.47 -10.96 8.36
N THR A 161 -24.26 -9.89 8.27
CA THR A 161 -25.08 -9.44 9.41
C THR A 161 -26.38 -10.24 9.58
N THR A 162 -26.83 -10.97 8.58
CA THR A 162 -28.08 -11.77 8.65
C THR A 162 -27.86 -13.05 9.46
N THR A 163 -26.73 -13.71 9.23
CA THR A 163 -26.28 -14.93 9.92
C THR A 163 -25.52 -14.61 11.20
N GLY A 164 -25.09 -13.34 11.39
CA GLY A 164 -24.32 -12.92 12.54
C GLY A 164 -22.93 -13.56 12.58
N LYS A 165 -22.34 -13.83 11.42
CA LYS A 165 -21.03 -14.47 11.30
C LYS A 165 -19.98 -13.50 10.77
N VAL A 166 -18.73 -13.77 11.11
CA VAL A 166 -17.55 -13.09 10.55
C VAL A 166 -16.57 -14.13 10.04
N ALA A 167 -16.02 -13.87 8.85
CA ALA A 167 -15.00 -14.70 8.24
C ALA A 167 -13.68 -13.92 8.10
N THR A 168 -12.57 -14.61 8.31
CA THR A 168 -11.22 -14.08 8.12
C THR A 168 -10.62 -14.71 6.88
N TYR A 169 -10.20 -13.87 5.93
CA TYR A 169 -9.56 -14.30 4.70
C TYR A 169 -8.12 -13.82 4.61
N ARG A 170 -7.29 -14.63 3.93
CA ARG A 170 -5.93 -14.28 3.54
C ARG A 170 -5.79 -14.29 2.03
N LEU A 171 -5.35 -13.17 1.49
CA LEU A 171 -4.86 -13.11 0.12
C LEU A 171 -3.35 -13.39 0.13
N SER A 172 -2.89 -14.16 -0.86
CA SER A 172 -1.47 -14.49 -1.03
C SER A 172 -1.15 -14.72 -2.51
N MET A 173 0.13 -14.72 -2.87
CA MET A 173 0.57 -15.23 -4.17
C MET A 173 0.86 -16.73 -4.06
N ALA A 174 0.25 -17.53 -4.91
CA ALA A 174 0.46 -18.96 -5.02
C ALA A 174 1.20 -19.32 -6.32
N GLY A 175 2.15 -20.26 -6.20
CA GLY A 175 2.88 -20.85 -7.31
C GLY A 175 3.88 -19.91 -8.00
N THR A 176 4.58 -20.45 -8.99
CA THR A 176 5.65 -19.74 -9.72
C THR A 176 5.13 -18.68 -10.70
N LYS A 177 3.84 -18.69 -11.01
CA LYS A 177 3.20 -17.74 -11.94
C LYS A 177 2.67 -16.48 -11.25
N GLY A 178 2.86 -16.35 -9.92
CA GLY A 178 2.38 -15.18 -9.17
C GLY A 178 0.86 -15.05 -9.15
N GLN A 179 0.14 -16.17 -9.23
CA GLN A 179 -1.32 -16.17 -9.25
C GLN A 179 -1.85 -15.88 -7.84
N ALA A 180 -2.84 -15.00 -7.72
CA ALA A 180 -3.47 -14.74 -6.42
C ALA A 180 -4.23 -15.98 -5.91
N SER A 181 -4.17 -16.21 -4.60
CA SER A 181 -4.92 -17.22 -3.86
C SER A 181 -5.64 -16.58 -2.69
N LEU A 182 -6.92 -16.90 -2.52
CA LEU A 182 -7.78 -16.35 -1.46
C LEU A 182 -8.25 -17.48 -0.55
N GLU A 183 -7.63 -17.58 0.60
CA GLU A 183 -7.85 -18.62 1.60
C GLU A 183 -8.82 -18.14 2.67
N LEU A 184 -9.75 -19.00 3.08
CA LEU A 184 -10.58 -18.79 4.26
C LEU A 184 -9.85 -19.41 5.45
N LEU A 185 -9.48 -18.56 6.40
CA LEU A 185 -8.79 -19.00 7.61
C LEU A 185 -9.77 -19.44 8.68
N GLU A 186 -10.85 -18.67 8.87
CA GLU A 186 -11.78 -18.89 9.98
C GLU A 186 -13.17 -18.34 9.65
N VAL A 187 -14.22 -18.97 10.18
CA VAL A 187 -15.57 -18.40 10.30
C VAL A 187 -16.03 -18.55 11.74
N THR A 188 -16.40 -17.44 12.39
CA THR A 188 -16.92 -17.43 13.76
C THR A 188 -18.23 -16.64 13.87
N THR A 189 -18.94 -16.79 14.99
CA THR A 189 -20.20 -16.09 15.26
C THR A 189 -19.93 -14.84 16.08
N ILE A 190 -20.47 -13.71 15.64
CA ILE A 190 -20.35 -12.42 16.33
C ILE A 190 -20.97 -12.53 17.71
N GLY A 191 -20.21 -12.16 18.74
CA GLY A 191 -20.68 -12.17 20.13
C GLY A 191 -20.62 -13.54 20.82
N HIS A 192 -20.11 -14.58 20.17
CA HIS A 192 -19.69 -15.78 20.88
C HIS A 192 -18.28 -15.54 21.43
N ALA A 193 -18.15 -15.39 22.74
CA ALA A 193 -16.86 -15.43 23.41
C ALA A 193 -16.33 -16.85 23.28
N GLY A 194 -15.45 -17.10 22.31
CA GLY A 194 -14.66 -18.32 22.33
C GLY A 194 -13.86 -18.33 23.63
N GLU A 195 -14.00 -19.38 24.44
CA GLU A 195 -12.97 -19.66 25.45
C GLU A 195 -11.65 -19.87 24.72
N PRO A 196 -10.56 -19.26 25.21
CA PRO A 196 -9.24 -19.27 24.57
C PRO A 196 -8.62 -20.67 24.47
#